data_AF-A0A354FLE7-F1
#
_entry.id   AF-A0A354FLE7-F1
#
_cell.length_a   1.000
_cell.length_b   1.000
_cell.length_c   1.000
_cell.angle_alpha   90.00
_cell.angle_beta   90.00
_cell.angle_gamma   90.00
#
_symmetry.space_group_name_H-M   'P 1'
#
loop_
_entity.id
_entity.type
_entity.pdbx_description
1 polymer ?
#
loop_
_entity_poly.entity_id
_entity_poly.type
_entity_poly.pdbx_seq_one_letter_code
_entity_poly.pdbx_strand_id
1 'polypeptide(L)'
;MIRSGEFTVNYRGIDALRNRSNPKSLNLVMDSQPPKTQFQLRGSNYTRGGGVFWIASHTQIRLDGEDDLSGMQKIEYQLAGQPTQAYAGPMTLENEGQYLFRFWGTDQVNNREVFTPILLLVDNTPPEIAEVFSTDPLRTEEGEGSEVVNVYPINTTLFLSAVDPANVKRLKFSLDDGPAQPYKDELFFTEPGRHRIWVRAQDNVDNTAEHSAEFVITDTL
;
A
#
# COMPACT_ATOMS: atom_id res chain seq x y z
N MET A 1 -38.19 -0.43 -27.04
CA MET A 1 -37.17 -0.28 -25.98
C MET A 1 -37.82 0.44 -24.83
N ILE A 2 -37.90 -0.19 -23.66
CA ILE A 2 -38.43 0.48 -22.46
C ILE A 2 -37.26 1.24 -21.83
N ARG A 3 -37.48 2.50 -21.48
CA ARG A 3 -36.45 3.37 -20.88
C ARG A 3 -36.31 3.04 -19.39
N SER A 4 -35.12 3.22 -18.83
CA SER A 4 -34.93 3.15 -17.39
C SER A 4 -35.70 4.27 -16.67
N GLY A 5 -36.12 4.01 -15.43
CA GLY A 5 -36.85 4.95 -14.58
C GLY A 5 -37.80 4.26 -13.61
N GLU A 6 -38.49 5.09 -12.83
CA GLU A 6 -39.58 4.65 -11.97
C GLU A 6 -40.91 4.70 -12.72
N PHE A 7 -41.72 3.65 -12.58
CA PHE A 7 -43.00 3.49 -13.26
C PHE A 7 -44.07 3.10 -12.25
N THR A 8 -45.25 3.72 -12.35
CA THR A 8 -46.44 3.30 -11.60
C THR A 8 -47.45 2.70 -12.55
N VAL A 9 -47.76 1.41 -12.35
CA VAL A 9 -48.81 0.70 -13.08
C VAL A 9 -50.10 0.73 -12.26
N ASN A 10 -51.11 1.44 -12.78
CA ASN A 10 -52.43 1.50 -12.19
C ASN A 10 -53.35 0.47 -12.85
N TYR A 11 -54.01 -0.37 -12.05
CA TYR A 11 -54.89 -1.44 -12.55
C TYR A 11 -56.15 -1.59 -11.70
N ARG A 12 -57.21 -2.11 -12.33
CA ARG A 12 -58.46 -2.49 -11.66
C ARG A 12 -59.16 -3.60 -12.43
N GLY A 13 -59.81 -4.51 -11.73
CA GLY A 13 -60.71 -5.51 -12.33
C GLY A 13 -62.07 -4.91 -12.69
N ILE A 14 -62.66 -5.44 -13.77
CA ILE A 14 -64.04 -5.21 -14.20
C ILE A 14 -64.71 -6.57 -14.35
N ASP A 15 -65.87 -6.78 -13.73
CA ASP A 15 -66.62 -8.02 -13.87
C ASP A 15 -67.52 -8.06 -15.13
N ALA A 16 -68.19 -9.19 -15.37
CA ALA A 16 -69.08 -9.36 -16.54
C ALA A 16 -70.29 -8.41 -16.54
N LEU A 17 -70.66 -7.87 -15.38
CA LEU A 17 -71.74 -6.89 -15.18
C LEU A 17 -71.24 -5.44 -15.20
N ARG A 18 -69.95 -5.22 -15.52
CA ARG A 18 -69.25 -3.92 -15.57
C ARG A 18 -69.03 -3.24 -14.22
N ASN A 19 -69.14 -3.95 -13.11
CA ASN A 19 -68.72 -3.43 -11.80
C ASN A 19 -67.20 -3.31 -11.77
N ARG A 20 -66.69 -2.22 -11.19
CA ARG A 20 -65.25 -1.92 -11.10
C ARG A 20 -64.77 -2.09 -9.68
N SER A 21 -63.64 -2.78 -9.50
CA SER A 21 -62.93 -2.80 -8.22
C SER A 21 -62.23 -1.47 -7.92
N ASN A 22 -61.84 -1.28 -6.66
CA ASN A 22 -60.96 -0.18 -6.26
C ASN A 22 -59.64 -0.24 -7.05
N PRO A 23 -59.15 0.91 -7.57
CA PRO A 23 -57.87 0.94 -8.27
C PRO A 23 -56.74 0.52 -7.33
N LYS A 24 -55.80 -0.25 -7.88
CA LYS A 24 -54.53 -0.60 -7.24
C LYS A 24 -53.38 -0.04 -8.06
N SER A 25 -52.27 0.21 -7.38
CA SER A 25 -51.05 0.71 -7.99
C SER A 25 -49.89 -0.23 -7.67
N LEU A 26 -49.01 -0.44 -8.63
CA LEU A 26 -47.74 -1.14 -8.49
C LEU A 26 -46.62 -0.21 -8.93
N ASN A 27 -45.66 0.04 -8.05
CA ASN A 27 -44.45 0.77 -8.40
C ASN A 27 -43.39 -0.21 -8.91
N LEU A 28 -42.73 0.15 -9.99
CA LEU A 28 -41.70 -0.62 -10.67
C LEU A 28 -40.49 0.28 -10.89
N VAL A 29 -39.30 -0.24 -10.60
CA VAL A 29 -38.04 0.38 -11.01
C VAL A 29 -37.50 -0.45 -12.16
N MET A 30 -37.30 0.19 -13.31
CA MET A 30 -36.54 -0.41 -14.42
C MET A 30 -35.20 0.28 -14.47
N ASP A 31 -34.17 -0.44 -14.08
CA ASP A 31 -32.80 0.03 -14.11
C ASP A 31 -31.95 -0.92 -14.95
N SER A 32 -31.11 -0.36 -15.80
CA SER A 32 -30.24 -1.10 -16.72
C SER A 32 -28.79 -0.67 -16.59
N GLN A 33 -28.49 0.23 -15.65
CA GLN A 33 -27.14 0.69 -15.38
C GLN A 33 -26.63 -0.05 -14.15
N PRO A 34 -25.41 -0.62 -14.20
CA PRO A 34 -24.82 -1.14 -12.99
C PRO A 34 -24.51 0.00 -12.01
N PRO A 35 -24.39 -0.32 -10.72
CA PRO A 35 -23.93 0.64 -9.73
C PRO A 35 -22.50 1.10 -10.02
N LYS A 36 -21.97 2.04 -9.24
CA LYS A 36 -20.56 2.45 -9.26
C LYS A 36 -19.91 2.16 -7.91
N THR A 37 -18.85 1.36 -7.90
CA THR A 37 -18.00 1.15 -6.72
C THR A 37 -16.72 1.95 -6.76
N GLN A 38 -16.25 2.37 -5.58
CA GLN A 38 -15.03 3.14 -5.39
C GLN A 38 -14.09 2.38 -4.44
N PHE A 39 -12.81 2.27 -4.82
CA PHE A 39 -11.75 1.69 -3.99
C PHE A 39 -10.91 2.79 -3.35
N GLN A 40 -10.66 2.65 -2.06
CA GLN A 40 -9.86 3.59 -1.29
C GLN A 40 -8.92 2.85 -0.33
N LEU A 41 -7.72 3.41 -0.16
CA LEU A 41 -6.77 2.98 0.86
C LEU A 41 -6.67 4.04 1.96
N ARG A 42 -6.60 3.59 3.22
CA ARG A 42 -6.35 4.44 4.40
C ARG A 42 -5.20 3.86 5.21
N GLY A 43 -4.14 4.66 5.41
CA GLY A 43 -2.90 4.21 6.03
C GLY A 43 -1.74 4.26 5.05
N SER A 44 -0.62 3.62 5.43
CA SER A 44 0.64 3.64 4.69
C SER A 44 0.55 2.87 3.38
N ASN A 45 0.54 3.59 2.27
CA ASN A 45 0.46 3.01 0.93
C ASN A 45 1.24 3.82 -0.10
N TYR A 46 1.64 3.15 -1.17
CA TYR A 46 2.38 3.73 -2.28
C TYR A 46 1.90 3.16 -3.61
N THR A 47 1.59 4.03 -4.57
CA THR A 47 1.02 3.64 -5.86
C THR A 47 2.00 3.94 -6.97
N ARG A 48 2.30 2.93 -7.81
CA ARG A 48 3.23 3.07 -8.95
C ARG A 48 2.52 3.29 -10.30
N GLY A 49 1.22 3.62 -10.26
CA GLY A 49 0.36 3.67 -11.44
C GLY A 49 -0.03 2.27 -11.94
N GLY A 50 -0.84 2.19 -12.99
CA GLY A 50 -1.20 0.92 -13.63
C GLY A 50 -2.02 -0.05 -12.78
N GLY A 51 -2.68 0.42 -11.71
CA GLY A 51 -3.46 -0.43 -10.81
C GLY A 51 -2.63 -1.28 -9.84
N VAL A 52 -1.37 -0.89 -9.59
CA VAL A 52 -0.47 -1.56 -8.62
C VAL A 52 -0.30 -0.69 -7.37
N PHE A 53 -0.63 -1.26 -6.22
CA PHE A 53 -0.65 -0.60 -4.92
C PHE A 53 0.22 -1.38 -3.93
N TRP A 54 1.25 -0.74 -3.41
CA TRP A 54 2.00 -1.21 -2.24
C TRP A 54 1.29 -0.77 -0.97
N ILE A 55 1.10 -1.67 -0.02
CA ILE A 55 0.40 -1.39 1.23
C ILE A 55 1.13 -2.05 2.40
N ALA A 56 1.12 -1.39 3.56
CA ALA A 56 1.47 -2.05 4.81
C ALA A 56 0.33 -2.97 5.28
N SER A 57 0.64 -3.97 6.11
CA SER A 57 -0.38 -4.89 6.68
C SER A 57 -1.52 -4.21 7.45
N HIS A 58 -1.28 -3.01 7.99
CA HIS A 58 -2.28 -2.22 8.71
C HIS A 58 -3.06 -1.24 7.82
N THR A 59 -2.82 -1.24 6.50
CA THR A 59 -3.53 -0.38 5.55
C THR A 59 -4.95 -0.88 5.36
N GLN A 60 -5.93 -0.02 5.61
CA GLN A 60 -7.33 -0.36 5.43
C GLN A 60 -7.73 -0.21 3.96
N ILE A 61 -8.24 -1.30 3.40
CA ILE A 61 -8.92 -1.38 2.11
C ILE A 61 -10.39 -1.07 2.34
N ARG A 62 -10.90 -0.05 1.62
CA ARG A 62 -12.29 0.38 1.68
C ARG A 62 -12.94 0.32 0.32
N LEU A 63 -14.17 -0.18 0.30
CA LEU A 63 -15.03 -0.18 -0.86
C LEU A 63 -16.33 0.56 -0.51
N ASP A 64 -16.67 1.55 -1.32
CA ASP A 64 -17.94 2.25 -1.24
C ASP A 64 -18.70 2.04 -2.56
N GLY A 65 -20.02 2.22 -2.54
CA GLY A 65 -20.84 2.03 -3.74
C GLY A 65 -22.05 2.95 -3.74
N GLU A 66 -22.41 3.40 -4.94
CA GLU A 66 -23.58 4.23 -5.19
C GLU A 66 -24.31 3.75 -6.44
N ASP A 67 -25.63 3.88 -6.44
CA ASP A 67 -26.49 3.61 -7.58
C ASP A 67 -27.56 4.69 -7.66
N ASP A 68 -27.80 5.22 -8.85
CA ASP A 68 -28.60 6.42 -9.06
C ASP A 68 -30.12 6.16 -9.11
N LEU A 69 -30.56 4.90 -9.28
CA LEU A 69 -31.96 4.59 -9.54
C LEU A 69 -32.52 3.44 -8.69
N SER A 70 -31.93 2.25 -8.76
CA SER A 70 -32.43 1.09 -8.02
C SER A 70 -31.80 0.96 -6.63
N GLY A 71 -30.68 1.64 -6.39
CA GLY A 71 -29.96 1.62 -5.11
C GLY A 71 -29.01 0.42 -4.99
N MET A 72 -28.04 0.55 -4.09
CA MET A 72 -27.08 -0.54 -3.83
C MET A 72 -27.76 -1.73 -3.16
N GLN A 73 -27.46 -2.95 -3.63
CA GLN A 73 -27.80 -4.19 -2.94
C GLN A 73 -26.62 -4.72 -2.13
N LYS A 74 -25.44 -4.85 -2.77
CA LYS A 74 -24.24 -5.38 -2.12
C LYS A 74 -22.96 -5.00 -2.87
N ILE A 75 -21.85 -5.09 -2.17
CA ILE A 75 -20.51 -5.08 -2.75
C ILE A 75 -19.86 -6.43 -2.44
N GLU A 76 -19.20 -7.02 -3.42
CA GLU A 76 -18.48 -8.28 -3.29
C GLU A 76 -17.04 -8.11 -3.77
N TYR A 77 -16.14 -8.95 -3.27
CA TYR A 77 -14.76 -8.99 -3.71
C TYR A 77 -14.21 -10.41 -3.81
N GLN A 78 -13.12 -10.54 -4.56
CA GLN A 78 -12.30 -11.74 -4.64
C GLN A 78 -10.83 -11.33 -4.50
N LEU A 79 -10.11 -12.07 -3.66
CA LEU A 79 -8.72 -11.83 -3.34
C LEU A 79 -7.88 -13.04 -3.77
N ALA A 80 -6.84 -12.84 -4.58
CA ALA A 80 -5.88 -13.87 -4.98
C ALA A 80 -6.53 -15.20 -5.46
N GLY A 81 -7.64 -15.10 -6.20
CA GLY A 81 -8.37 -16.26 -6.72
C GLY A 81 -9.17 -17.07 -5.69
N GLN A 82 -9.24 -16.60 -4.43
CA GLN A 82 -10.09 -17.21 -3.40
C GLN A 82 -11.59 -17.08 -3.74
N PRO A 83 -12.48 -17.85 -3.09
CA PRO A 83 -13.91 -17.67 -3.25
C PRO A 83 -14.35 -16.22 -3.02
N THR A 84 -15.38 -15.80 -3.76
CA THR A 84 -16.00 -14.49 -3.61
C THR A 84 -16.51 -14.30 -2.18
N GLN A 85 -16.27 -13.11 -1.63
CA GLN A 85 -16.69 -12.70 -0.30
C GLN A 85 -17.56 -11.44 -0.39
N ALA A 86 -18.55 -11.34 0.50
CA ALA A 86 -19.33 -10.12 0.67
C ALA A 86 -18.50 -9.09 1.43
N TYR A 87 -18.50 -7.84 0.95
CA TYR A 87 -17.84 -6.74 1.63
C TYR A 87 -18.70 -6.27 2.81
N ALA A 88 -18.17 -6.42 4.02
CA ALA A 88 -18.87 -6.06 5.26
C ALA A 88 -18.33 -4.78 5.94
N GLY A 89 -17.30 -4.18 5.36
CA GLY A 89 -16.63 -2.99 5.91
C GLY A 89 -15.11 -3.02 5.68
N PRO A 90 -14.37 -2.02 6.18
CA PRO A 90 -12.94 -1.91 5.99
C PRO A 90 -12.19 -3.18 6.41
N MET A 91 -11.23 -3.61 5.59
CA MET A 91 -10.44 -4.82 5.82
C MET A 91 -8.94 -4.53 5.63
N THR A 92 -8.09 -5.40 6.17
CA THR A 92 -6.63 -5.35 6.04
C THR A 92 -6.11 -6.68 5.48
N LEU A 93 -4.88 -6.68 4.98
CA LEU A 93 -4.18 -7.89 4.54
C LEU A 93 -2.93 -8.07 5.39
N GLU A 94 -2.95 -9.03 6.31
CA GLU A 94 -1.88 -9.17 7.31
C GLU A 94 -0.58 -9.73 6.72
N ASN A 95 -0.72 -10.71 5.83
CA ASN A 95 0.42 -11.45 5.31
C ASN A 95 1.04 -10.73 4.11
N GLU A 96 2.37 -10.65 4.12
CA GLU A 96 3.15 -10.16 2.99
C GLU A 96 2.90 -11.02 1.75
N GLY A 97 2.83 -10.37 0.58
CA GLY A 97 2.61 -11.07 -0.67
C GLY A 97 1.84 -10.26 -1.71
N GLN A 98 1.56 -10.92 -2.83
CA GLN A 98 0.87 -10.33 -3.97
C GLN A 98 -0.56 -10.82 -4.05
N TYR A 99 -1.50 -9.89 -4.10
CA TYR A 99 -2.92 -10.18 -4.11
C TYR A 99 -3.59 -9.52 -5.31
N LEU A 100 -4.05 -10.34 -6.26
CA LEU A 100 -4.95 -9.88 -7.31
C LEU A 100 -6.33 -9.61 -6.70
N PHE A 101 -6.74 -8.35 -6.65
CA PHE A 101 -7.97 -7.91 -6.01
C PHE A 101 -9.01 -7.51 -7.06
N ARG A 102 -10.18 -8.12 -6.96
CA ARG A 102 -11.36 -7.84 -7.80
C ARG A 102 -12.49 -7.46 -6.88
N PHE A 103 -13.28 -6.47 -7.25
CA PHE A 103 -14.49 -6.11 -6.54
C PHE A 103 -15.56 -5.61 -7.50
N TRP A 104 -16.83 -5.67 -7.11
CA TRP A 104 -17.94 -5.18 -7.90
C TRP A 104 -19.15 -4.90 -7.02
N GLY A 105 -19.94 -3.91 -7.39
CA GLY A 105 -21.27 -3.66 -6.86
C GLY A 105 -22.34 -4.46 -7.60
N THR A 106 -23.43 -4.76 -6.89
CA THR A 106 -24.71 -5.22 -7.45
C THR A 106 -25.81 -4.32 -6.91
N ASP A 107 -26.73 -3.89 -7.76
CA ASP A 107 -27.89 -3.05 -7.41
C ASP A 107 -29.12 -3.89 -7.02
N GLN A 108 -30.24 -3.24 -6.68
CA GLN A 108 -31.47 -3.93 -6.25
C GLN A 108 -32.22 -4.65 -7.38
N VAL A 109 -31.92 -4.36 -8.65
CA VAL A 109 -32.49 -5.07 -9.80
C VAL A 109 -31.52 -6.07 -10.43
N ASN A 110 -30.37 -6.31 -9.78
CA ASN A 110 -29.30 -7.23 -10.14
C ASN A 110 -28.45 -6.82 -11.35
N ASN A 111 -28.37 -5.53 -11.68
CA ASN A 111 -27.26 -5.08 -12.52
C ASN A 111 -25.97 -5.14 -11.70
N ARG A 112 -24.90 -5.63 -12.35
CA ARG A 112 -23.61 -5.87 -11.72
C ARG A 112 -22.50 -5.20 -12.50
N GLU A 113 -21.58 -4.56 -11.79
CA GLU A 113 -20.39 -3.98 -12.40
C GLU A 113 -19.47 -5.05 -13.02
N VAL A 114 -18.73 -4.60 -14.03
CA VAL A 114 -17.57 -5.33 -14.57
C VAL A 114 -16.33 -4.53 -14.21
N PHE A 115 -15.53 -5.03 -13.28
CA PHE A 115 -14.37 -4.32 -12.76
C PHE A 115 -13.05 -4.90 -13.26
N THR A 116 -12.07 -4.03 -13.53
CA THR A 116 -10.71 -4.43 -13.89
C THR A 116 -9.90 -4.74 -12.63
N PRO A 117 -9.30 -5.93 -12.49
CA PRO A 117 -8.54 -6.27 -11.29
C PRO A 117 -7.40 -5.27 -11.01
N ILE A 118 -7.14 -5.03 -9.72
CA ILE A 118 -5.96 -4.31 -9.25
C ILE A 118 -5.00 -5.26 -8.52
N LEU A 119 -3.74 -4.89 -8.43
CA LEU A 119 -2.72 -5.65 -7.73
C LEU A 119 -2.38 -4.96 -6.40
N LEU A 120 -2.55 -5.67 -5.30
CA LEU A 120 -2.11 -5.25 -3.97
C LEU A 120 -0.82 -6.01 -3.63
N LEU A 121 0.23 -5.27 -3.30
CA LEU A 121 1.52 -5.78 -2.86
C LEU A 121 1.64 -5.43 -1.38
N VAL A 122 1.38 -6.39 -0.50
CA VAL A 122 1.56 -6.21 0.93
C VAL A 122 3.04 -6.34 1.22
N ASP A 123 3.63 -5.34 1.86
CA ASP A 123 5.05 -5.33 2.20
C ASP A 123 5.23 -5.01 3.69
N ASN A 124 5.79 -5.98 4.41
CA ASN A 124 6.10 -5.89 5.84
C ASN A 124 7.61 -5.97 6.08
N THR A 125 8.42 -5.99 5.02
CA THR A 125 9.86 -6.19 5.09
C THR A 125 10.55 -4.83 5.20
N PRO A 126 11.39 -4.60 6.23
CA PRO A 126 12.19 -3.39 6.31
C PRO A 126 13.27 -3.31 5.22
N PRO A 127 13.71 -2.09 4.82
CA PRO A 127 14.81 -1.93 3.89
C PRO A 127 16.11 -2.60 4.35
N GLU A 128 16.87 -3.15 3.41
CA GLU A 128 18.23 -3.61 3.64
C GLU A 128 19.20 -2.44 3.49
N ILE A 129 20.00 -2.17 4.53
CA ILE A 129 20.99 -1.08 4.55
C ILE A 129 22.37 -1.66 4.23
N ALA A 130 23.12 -0.98 3.36
CA ALA A 130 24.51 -1.31 3.07
C ALA A 130 25.42 -0.09 3.19
N GLU A 131 26.59 -0.30 3.76
CA GLU A 131 27.71 0.63 3.80
C GLU A 131 28.86 0.14 2.92
N VAL A 132 29.41 1.03 2.11
CA VAL A 132 30.50 0.71 1.18
C VAL A 132 31.57 1.77 1.29
N PHE A 133 32.78 1.37 1.64
CA PHE A 133 33.95 2.25 1.62
C PHE A 133 34.59 2.27 0.24
N SER A 134 35.22 3.39 -0.13
CA SER A 134 35.91 3.56 -1.42
C SER A 134 37.18 2.72 -1.57
N THR A 135 37.61 2.04 -0.50
CA THR A 135 38.82 1.23 -0.45
C THR A 135 38.64 0.09 0.56
N ASP A 136 39.45 -0.96 0.42
CA ASP A 136 39.48 -2.05 1.39
C ASP A 136 40.11 -1.60 2.72
N PRO A 137 39.74 -2.21 3.86
CA PRO A 137 40.42 -1.95 5.12
C PRO A 137 41.92 -2.25 5.01
N LEU A 138 42.76 -1.39 5.59
CA LEU A 138 44.20 -1.64 5.73
C LEU A 138 44.45 -2.84 6.66
N ARG A 139 43.66 -2.91 7.72
CA ARG A 139 43.74 -3.89 8.80
C ARG A 139 42.46 -3.85 9.62
N THR A 140 42.39 -4.74 10.60
CA THR A 140 41.38 -4.71 11.65
C THR A 140 42.02 -4.42 13.00
N GLU A 141 41.23 -3.85 13.90
CA GLU A 141 41.56 -3.67 15.31
C GLU A 141 40.50 -4.33 16.20
N GLU A 142 40.86 -4.63 17.43
CA GLU A 142 39.90 -5.02 18.45
C GLU A 142 39.16 -3.76 18.94
N GLY A 143 37.83 -3.77 18.79
CA GLY A 143 36.91 -2.78 19.32
C GLY A 143 36.44 -3.11 20.73
N GLU A 144 35.47 -2.34 21.23
CA GLU A 144 34.80 -2.68 22.49
C GLU A 144 34.09 -4.04 22.37
N GLY A 145 34.10 -4.84 23.43
CA GLY A 145 33.43 -6.14 23.45
C GLY A 145 34.00 -7.18 22.48
N SER A 146 35.26 -7.02 22.04
CA SER A 146 35.92 -7.88 21.04
C SER A 146 35.26 -7.83 19.66
N GLU A 147 34.56 -6.75 19.32
CA GLU A 147 34.12 -6.48 17.95
C GLU A 147 35.31 -6.23 17.03
N VAL A 148 35.20 -6.66 15.77
CA VAL A 148 36.23 -6.41 14.76
C VAL A 148 35.95 -5.06 14.12
N VAL A 149 36.89 -4.13 14.25
CA VAL A 149 36.76 -2.77 13.69
C VAL A 149 37.69 -2.63 12.50
N ASN A 150 37.13 -2.27 11.35
CA ASN A 150 37.91 -2.02 10.14
C ASN A 150 38.65 -0.68 10.24
N VAL A 151 39.91 -0.66 9.82
CA VAL A 151 40.76 0.53 9.78
C VAL A 151 41.01 0.91 8.33
N TYR A 152 40.70 2.15 7.96
CA TYR A 152 40.82 2.71 6.61
C TYR A 152 41.80 3.90 6.60
N PRO A 153 42.45 4.22 5.47
CA PRO A 153 43.31 5.39 5.39
C PRO A 153 42.50 6.70 5.41
N ILE A 154 43.15 7.82 5.73
CA ILE A 154 42.62 9.15 5.40
C ILE A 154 42.33 9.28 3.90
N ASN A 155 41.42 10.20 3.55
CA ASN A 155 40.83 10.33 2.21
C ASN A 155 39.99 9.12 1.77
N THR A 156 39.41 8.40 2.73
CA THR A 156 38.40 7.37 2.46
C THR A 156 37.01 8.01 2.38
N THR A 157 36.22 7.54 1.42
CA THR A 157 34.81 7.89 1.27
C THR A 157 33.94 6.73 1.72
N LEU A 158 32.88 7.02 2.49
CA LEU A 158 31.82 6.09 2.86
C LEU A 158 30.54 6.41 2.07
N PHE A 159 30.04 5.40 1.37
CA PHE A 159 28.77 5.42 0.66
C PHE A 159 27.72 4.63 1.44
N LEU A 160 26.57 5.25 1.66
CA LEU A 160 25.40 4.58 2.25
C LEU A 160 24.36 4.30 1.18
N SER A 161 23.75 3.12 1.24
CA SER A 161 22.63 2.75 0.39
C SER A 161 21.60 1.96 1.17
N ALA A 162 20.37 1.97 0.66
CA ALA A 162 19.34 1.06 1.14
C ALA A 162 18.48 0.60 -0.04
N VAL A 163 18.02 -0.64 0.01
CA VAL A 163 17.18 -1.25 -1.02
C VAL A 163 15.95 -1.88 -0.41
N ASP A 164 14.82 -1.79 -1.11
CA ASP A 164 13.54 -2.25 -0.62
C ASP A 164 12.53 -2.48 -1.77
N PRO A 165 11.68 -3.52 -1.75
CA PRO A 165 10.65 -3.76 -2.78
C PRO A 165 9.62 -2.62 -2.93
N ALA A 166 9.15 -2.03 -1.83
CA ALA A 166 8.30 -0.84 -1.83
C ALA A 166 9.08 0.46 -2.13
N ASN A 167 10.36 0.36 -2.46
CA ASN A 167 11.34 1.43 -2.60
C ASN A 167 11.59 2.20 -1.29
N VAL A 168 12.84 2.62 -1.11
CA VAL A 168 13.24 3.47 0.00
C VAL A 168 12.68 4.89 -0.17
N LYS A 169 11.97 5.37 0.85
CA LYS A 169 11.42 6.73 0.97
C LYS A 169 12.42 7.69 1.61
N ARG A 170 13.22 7.21 2.57
CA ARG A 170 14.20 8.03 3.30
C ARG A 170 15.38 7.20 3.75
N LEU A 171 16.58 7.76 3.60
CA LEU A 171 17.81 7.31 4.24
C LEU A 171 18.39 8.48 5.05
N LYS A 172 18.72 8.23 6.31
CA LYS A 172 19.35 9.22 7.20
C LYS A 172 20.48 8.57 7.97
N PHE A 173 21.44 9.38 8.42
CA PHE A 173 22.54 8.92 9.23
C PHE A 173 22.84 9.89 10.38
N SER A 174 23.53 9.39 11.40
CA SER A 174 24.24 10.17 12.41
C SER A 174 25.69 9.68 12.44
N LEU A 175 26.63 10.61 12.58
CA LEU A 175 28.05 10.33 12.73
C LEU A 175 28.47 10.80 14.12
N ASP A 176 29.19 9.96 14.86
CA ASP A 176 29.78 10.23 16.17
C ASP A 176 28.78 10.80 17.19
N ASP A 177 27.62 10.12 17.29
CA ASP A 177 26.48 10.48 18.14
C ASP A 177 25.91 11.90 17.89
N GLY A 178 26.24 12.50 16.74
CA GLY A 178 25.69 13.77 16.28
C GLY A 178 24.19 13.71 15.95
N PRO A 179 23.59 14.84 15.55
CA PRO A 179 22.19 14.87 15.13
C PRO A 179 21.99 14.05 13.84
N ALA A 180 20.92 13.26 13.79
CA ALA A 180 20.57 12.51 12.58
C ALA A 180 20.14 13.44 11.43
N GLN A 181 20.76 13.27 10.26
CA GLN A 181 20.53 14.08 9.06
C GLN A 181 20.23 13.22 7.83
N PRO A 182 19.46 13.73 6.84
CA PRO A 182 19.25 13.00 5.59
C PRO A 182 20.57 12.72 4.88
N TYR A 183 20.73 11.50 4.37
CA TYR A 183 21.85 11.16 3.50
C TYR A 183 21.59 11.73 2.10
N LYS A 184 22.52 12.55 1.60
CA LYS A 184 22.40 13.24 0.30
C LYS A 184 23.65 13.11 -0.55
N ASP A 185 24.80 13.21 0.09
CA ASP A 185 26.12 13.12 -0.50
C ASP A 185 26.96 12.12 0.33
N GLU A 186 28.02 11.62 -0.29
CA GLU A 186 28.99 10.74 0.34
C GLU A 186 29.70 11.36 1.55
N LEU A 187 30.19 10.52 2.47
CA LEU A 187 30.91 10.97 3.66
C LEU A 187 32.41 10.82 3.43
N PHE A 188 33.13 11.94 3.34
CA PHE A 188 34.57 11.97 3.07
C PHE A 188 35.37 12.28 4.34
N PHE A 189 36.30 11.39 4.71
CA PHE A 189 37.08 11.48 5.94
C PHE A 189 38.51 11.93 5.64
N THR A 190 38.90 13.10 6.16
CA THR A 190 40.22 13.71 5.92
C THR A 190 41.11 13.76 7.15
N GLU A 191 40.56 13.48 8.33
CA GLU A 191 41.26 13.51 9.60
C GLU A 191 41.21 12.10 10.23
N PRO A 192 42.29 11.67 10.92
CA PRO A 192 42.28 10.41 11.65
C PRO A 192 41.31 10.47 12.83
N GLY A 193 40.67 9.35 13.13
CA GLY A 193 39.68 9.26 14.18
C GLY A 193 38.96 7.91 14.22
N ARG A 194 38.49 7.53 15.41
CA ARG A 194 37.50 6.45 15.55
C ARG A 194 36.13 7.07 15.33
N HIS A 195 35.36 6.48 14.44
CA HIS A 195 34.03 6.95 14.09
C HIS A 195 32.97 5.89 14.33
N ARG A 196 31.76 6.35 14.64
CA ARG A 196 30.56 5.53 14.70
C ARG A 196 29.50 6.11 13.79
N ILE A 197 29.00 5.29 12.86
CA ILE A 197 27.85 5.63 12.02
C ILE A 197 26.61 4.93 12.55
N TRP A 198 25.50 5.66 12.66
CA TRP A 198 24.16 5.10 12.78
C TRP A 198 23.38 5.46 11.54
N VAL A 199 22.74 4.49 10.90
CA VAL A 199 21.98 4.66 9.66
C VAL A 199 20.55 4.19 9.89
N ARG A 200 19.58 4.92 9.37
CA ARG A 200 18.18 4.51 9.36
C ARG A 200 17.56 4.70 8.00
N ALA A 201 16.94 3.62 7.51
CA ALA A 201 16.14 3.60 6.29
C ALA A 201 14.64 3.50 6.63
N GLN A 202 13.83 4.07 5.76
CA GLN A 202 12.37 3.93 5.76
C GLN A 202 11.90 3.75 4.31
N ASP A 203 11.02 2.78 4.05
CA ASP A 203 10.39 2.56 2.73
C ASP A 203 9.12 3.43 2.51
N ASN A 204 8.42 3.22 1.39
CA ASN A 204 7.19 3.95 1.09
C ASN A 204 5.92 3.44 1.80
N VAL A 205 5.98 2.28 2.45
CA VAL A 205 4.89 1.74 3.29
C VAL A 205 5.21 1.82 4.80
N ASP A 206 6.21 2.62 5.13
CA ASP A 206 6.69 2.98 6.46
C ASP A 206 7.38 1.86 7.28
N ASN A 207 7.84 0.77 6.66
CA ASN A 207 8.78 -0.15 7.33
C ASN A 207 10.13 0.55 7.53
N THR A 208 10.81 0.24 8.65
CA THR A 208 12.07 0.91 9.01
C THR A 208 13.15 -0.07 9.44
N ALA A 209 14.38 0.17 9.00
CA ALA A 209 15.57 -0.53 9.43
C ALA A 209 16.57 0.45 10.04
N GLU A 210 17.35 -0.02 11.01
CA GLU A 210 18.45 0.72 11.63
C GLU A 210 19.72 -0.14 11.60
N HIS A 211 20.86 0.50 11.38
CA HIS A 211 22.17 -0.14 11.35
C HIS A 211 23.18 0.75 12.07
N SER A 212 24.20 0.15 12.69
CA SER A 212 25.31 0.88 13.27
C SER A 212 26.61 0.14 13.04
N ALA A 213 27.67 0.89 12.75
CA ALA A 213 29.01 0.37 12.55
C ALA A 213 30.04 1.32 13.16
N GLU A 214 31.15 0.75 13.61
CA GLU A 214 32.36 1.48 13.99
C GLU A 214 33.46 1.25 12.97
N PHE A 215 34.24 2.28 12.69
CA PHE A 215 35.43 2.20 11.84
C PHE A 215 36.47 3.22 12.32
N VAL A 216 37.73 3.00 11.94
CA VAL A 216 38.84 3.89 12.25
C VAL A 216 39.40 4.46 10.96
N ILE A 217 39.65 5.76 10.95
CA ILE A 217 40.42 6.46 9.92
C ILE A 217 41.82 6.71 10.47
N THR A 218 42.86 6.36 9.71
CA THR A 218 44.27 6.50 10.11
C THR A 218 45.09 7.17 9.00
N ASP A 219 46.06 7.99 9.38
CA ASP A 219 47.11 8.50 8.49
C ASP A 219 48.33 7.56 8.42
N THR A 220 48.35 6.57 9.31
CA THR A 220 49.44 5.61 9.48
C THR A 220 49.09 4.30 8.77
N LEU A 221 49.90 3.91 7.79
CA LEU A 221 49.82 2.63 7.07
C LEU A 221 50.29 1.46 7.95
#